data_AF-A0A1H6MWI6-F1
#
_entry.id   AF-A0A1H6MWI6-F1
#
_cell.length_a   1.000
_cell.length_b   1.000
_cell.length_c   1.000
_cell.angle_alpha   90.00
_cell.angle_beta   90.00
_cell.angle_gamma   90.00
#
_symmetry.space_group_name_H-M   'P 1'
#
loop_
_entity.id
_entity.type
_entity.pdbx_description
1 polymer ?
#
loop_
_entity_poly.entity_id
_entity_poly.type
_entity_poly.pdbx_seq_one_letter_code
_entity_poly.pdbx_strand_id
1 'polypeptide(L)'
;MNTISKALKKQKITISFDENIDPSKLDIKIVDGLGGWHTTIYNIFLNNELDIESLPKSKGIYKLNINYGEELTYTEFFIYLGKPDSEELQFNFYKENGRIFCKITSKLSNELNKEIVLNPFSDEMKELFEELKKMNQ
;
A
#
# COMPACT_ATOMS: atom_id res chain seq x y z
N MET A 1 5.80 0.14 23.38
CA MET A 1 6.18 -1.04 22.60
C MET A 1 4.92 -1.49 21.89
N ASN A 2 4.85 -1.37 20.56
CA ASN A 2 3.69 -1.82 19.80
C ASN A 2 3.82 -3.32 19.61
N THR A 3 2.90 -4.08 20.19
CA THR A 3 2.92 -5.54 20.14
C THR A 3 2.29 -5.97 18.82
N ILE A 4 3.05 -6.64 17.95
CA ILE A 4 2.50 -7.20 16.72
C ILE A 4 1.50 -8.30 17.09
N SER A 5 0.24 -8.12 16.71
CA SER A 5 -0.86 -9.05 17.03
C SER A 5 -1.06 -10.10 15.95
N LYS A 6 -0.76 -9.76 14.68
CA LYS A 6 -0.90 -10.66 13.53
C LYS A 6 0.16 -10.34 12.47
N ALA A 7 0.78 -11.37 11.92
CA ALA A 7 1.67 -11.24 10.77
C ALA A 7 1.27 -12.22 9.67
N LEU A 8 1.16 -11.72 8.45
CA LEU A 8 0.98 -12.49 7.23
C LEU A 8 2.29 -12.45 6.44
N LYS A 9 2.82 -13.62 6.10
CA LYS A 9 4.07 -13.74 5.36
C LYS A 9 3.87 -14.68 4.17
N LYS A 10 4.23 -14.21 2.99
CA LYS A 10 4.20 -15.03 1.77
C LYS A 10 5.41 -14.65 0.91
N GLN A 11 6.35 -15.59 0.78
CA GLN A 11 7.63 -15.41 0.09
C GLN A 11 8.37 -14.11 0.50
N LYS A 12 8.36 -13.11 -0.38
CA LYS A 12 9.07 -11.83 -0.34
C LYS A 12 8.32 -10.73 0.41
N ILE A 13 7.05 -10.96 0.77
CA ILE A 13 6.18 -9.94 1.34
C ILE A 13 5.81 -10.34 2.77
N THR A 14 5.99 -9.41 3.69
CA THR A 14 5.53 -9.52 5.07
C THR A 14 4.63 -8.34 5.39
N ILE A 15 3.45 -8.61 5.93
CA ILE A 15 2.56 -7.57 6.46
C ILE A 15 2.26 -7.91 7.90
N SER A 16 2.53 -6.98 8.80
CA SER A 16 2.20 -7.12 10.21
C SER A 16 1.24 -6.04 10.67
N PHE A 17 0.43 -6.39 11.65
CA PHE A 17 -0.64 -5.59 12.19
C PHE A 17 -0.54 -5.57 13.72
N ASP A 18 -0.69 -4.39 14.29
CA ASP A 18 -1.10 -4.21 15.68
C ASP A 18 -2.57 -4.65 15.88
N GLU A 19 -2.96 -4.95 17.12
CA GLU A 19 -4.30 -5.42 17.53
C GLU A 19 -5.43 -4.45 17.15
N ASN A 20 -5.11 -3.17 16.98
CA ASN A 20 -6.06 -2.11 16.67
C ASN A 20 -6.26 -1.87 15.16
N ILE A 21 -5.69 -2.71 14.31
CA ILE A 21 -5.79 -2.60 12.85
C ILE A 21 -6.65 -3.76 12.32
N ASP A 22 -7.71 -3.42 11.59
CA ASP A 22 -8.56 -4.38 10.90
C ASP A 22 -8.00 -4.65 9.49
N PRO A 23 -7.38 -5.82 9.24
CA PRO A 23 -6.75 -6.11 7.96
C PRO A 23 -7.77 -6.22 6.82
N SER A 24 -9.06 -6.43 7.09
CA SER A 24 -10.08 -6.50 6.03
C SER A 24 -10.31 -5.17 5.31
N LYS A 25 -9.92 -4.06 5.96
CA LYS A 25 -10.04 -2.70 5.42
C LYS A 25 -8.82 -2.26 4.61
N LEU A 26 -7.75 -3.04 4.62
CA LEU A 26 -6.48 -2.67 4.01
C LEU A 26 -6.38 -3.18 2.58
N ASP A 27 -5.95 -2.28 1.70
CA ASP A 27 -5.62 -2.54 0.30
C ASP A 27 -4.23 -1.97 -0.01
N ILE A 28 -3.31 -2.83 -0.46
CA ILE A 28 -1.95 -2.42 -0.86
C ILE A 28 -1.75 -2.79 -2.32
N LYS A 29 -1.39 -1.80 -3.13
CA LYS A 29 -1.17 -1.96 -4.58
C LYS A 29 0.10 -1.28 -5.01
N ILE A 30 0.82 -1.93 -5.92
CA ILE A 30 1.85 -1.29 -6.73
C ILE A 30 1.24 -1.05 -8.13
N VAL A 31 1.61 0.05 -8.76
CA VAL A 31 1.13 0.40 -10.10
C VAL A 31 2.34 0.73 -10.97
N ASP A 32 2.44 0.05 -12.11
CA ASP A 32 3.36 0.38 -13.20
C ASP A 32 2.62 1.22 -14.24
N GLY A 33 3.20 2.36 -14.59
CA GLY A 33 2.61 3.35 -15.49
C GLY A 33 2.17 4.64 -14.79
N LEU A 34 2.49 5.78 -15.43
CA LEU A 34 2.10 7.12 -14.99
C LEU A 34 0.71 7.54 -15.51
N GLY A 35 -0.26 6.61 -15.56
CA GLY A 35 -1.65 6.92 -15.94
C GLY A 35 -1.98 6.89 -17.44
N GLY A 36 -1.27 6.06 -18.22
CA GLY A 36 -1.59 5.78 -19.63
C GLY A 36 -2.34 4.46 -19.86
N TRP A 37 -2.64 4.11 -21.11
CA TRP A 37 -3.39 2.90 -21.49
C TRP A 37 -2.69 1.56 -21.14
N HIS A 38 -1.40 1.58 -20.78
CA HIS A 38 -0.64 0.40 -20.36
C HIS A 38 -0.31 0.47 -18.86
N THR A 39 -1.35 0.50 -18.02
CA THR A 39 -1.17 0.48 -16.56
C THR A 39 -1.28 -0.96 -16.07
N THR A 40 -0.25 -1.45 -15.36
CA THR A 40 -0.30 -2.76 -14.70
C THR A 40 -0.51 -2.56 -13.20
N ILE A 41 -1.54 -3.20 -12.65
CA ILE A 41 -1.85 -3.16 -11.21
C ILE A 41 -1.40 -4.46 -10.56
N TYR A 42 -0.65 -4.28 -9.49
CA TYR A 42 0.01 -5.31 -8.73
C TYR A 42 -0.61 -5.32 -7.33
N ASN A 43 -1.67 -6.12 -7.14
CA ASN A 43 -2.35 -6.24 -5.85
C ASN A 43 -1.46 -7.01 -4.88
N ILE A 44 -0.88 -6.32 -3.91
CA ILE A 44 -0.01 -6.94 -2.90
C ILE A 44 -0.84 -7.55 -1.78
N PHE A 45 -1.89 -6.83 -1.38
CA PHE A 45 -2.79 -7.27 -0.33
C PHE A 45 -4.19 -6.74 -0.60
N LEU A 46 -5.18 -7.63 -0.67
CA LEU A 46 -6.57 -7.29 -0.91
C LEU A 46 -7.47 -8.36 -0.28
N ASN A 47 -8.61 -7.98 0.29
CA ASN A 47 -9.58 -8.91 0.90
C ASN A 47 -8.95 -9.87 1.92
N ASN A 48 -7.99 -9.37 2.72
CA ASN A 48 -7.23 -10.15 3.70
C ASN A 48 -6.40 -11.31 3.10
N GLU A 49 -6.08 -11.24 1.80
CA GLU A 49 -5.22 -12.18 1.09
C GLU A 49 -3.95 -11.51 0.57
N LEU A 50 -2.82 -12.21 0.71
CA LEU A 50 -1.53 -11.83 0.12
C LEU A 50 -1.42 -12.45 -1.28
N ASP A 51 -1.26 -11.58 -2.29
CA ASP A 51 -0.89 -11.98 -3.64
C ASP A 51 0.55 -11.54 -3.92
N ILE A 52 1.32 -12.45 -4.50
CA ILE A 52 2.78 -12.42 -4.61
C ILE A 52 3.26 -12.58 -6.04
N GLU A 53 2.44 -13.13 -6.93
CA GLU A 53 2.77 -13.13 -8.36
C GLU A 53 2.67 -11.72 -8.96
N SER A 54 2.05 -10.84 -8.19
CA SER A 54 1.79 -9.45 -8.45
C SER A 54 2.94 -8.54 -8.01
N LEU A 55 4.18 -8.96 -7.75
CA LEU A 55 5.27 -7.96 -7.73
C LEU A 55 5.67 -7.57 -9.16
N PRO A 56 6.07 -6.31 -9.39
CA PRO A 56 6.73 -5.96 -10.64
C PRO A 56 7.90 -6.89 -10.92
N LYS A 57 8.21 -7.12 -12.21
CA LYS A 57 9.32 -8.01 -12.66
C LYS A 57 10.44 -7.26 -13.38
N SER A 58 10.19 -5.99 -13.71
CA SER A 58 11.12 -5.11 -14.41
C SER A 58 11.72 -4.07 -13.46
N LYS A 59 12.82 -3.47 -13.89
CA LYS A 59 13.28 -2.20 -13.33
C LYS A 59 12.36 -1.08 -13.84
N GLY A 60 12.15 -0.04 -13.05
CA GLY A 60 11.23 1.03 -13.43
C GLY A 60 10.84 1.94 -12.28
N ILE A 61 9.97 2.90 -12.61
CA ILE A 61 9.31 3.78 -11.66
C ILE A 61 7.93 3.22 -11.41
N TYR A 62 7.58 3.04 -10.15
CA TYR A 62 6.32 2.47 -9.71
C TYR A 62 5.64 3.42 -8.74
N LYS A 63 4.34 3.25 -8.59
CA LYS A 63 3.54 3.95 -7.59
C LYS A 63 3.03 2.96 -6.55
N LEU A 64 3.33 3.20 -5.28
CA LEU A 64 2.74 2.48 -4.16
C LEU A 64 1.46 3.22 -3.74
N ASN A 65 0.35 2.49 -3.63
CA ASN A 65 -0.88 2.97 -3.02
C ASN A 65 -1.23 2.06 -1.84
N ILE A 66 -1.55 2.68 -0.70
CA ILE A 66 -2.04 2.00 0.49
C ILE A 66 -3.34 2.67 0.88
N ASN A 67 -4.43 1.92 0.95
CA ASN A 67 -5.73 2.42 1.38
C ASN A 67 -6.20 1.65 2.61
N TYR A 68 -6.81 2.36 3.56
CA TYR A 68 -7.47 1.77 4.71
C TYR A 68 -8.90 2.29 4.82
N GLY A 69 -9.86 1.43 4.49
CA GLY A 69 -11.25 1.83 4.30
C GLY A 69 -11.42 2.80 3.12
N GLU A 70 -12.49 3.59 3.15
CA GLU A 70 -12.82 4.55 2.09
C GLU A 70 -12.16 5.92 2.26
N GLU A 71 -11.47 6.16 3.38
CA GLU A 71 -11.09 7.53 3.77
C GLU A 71 -9.59 7.73 3.87
N LEU A 72 -8.83 6.72 4.30
CA LEU A 72 -7.41 6.87 4.60
C LEU A 72 -6.55 6.32 3.47
N THR A 73 -5.65 7.14 2.94
CA THR A 73 -4.78 6.76 1.83
C THR A 73 -3.35 7.24 2.06
N TYR A 74 -2.42 6.53 1.42
CA TYR A 74 -1.06 6.97 1.19
C TYR A 74 -0.65 6.59 -0.23
N THR A 75 -0.01 7.52 -0.93
CA THR A 75 0.47 7.31 -2.30
C THR A 75 1.87 7.88 -2.46
N GLU A 76 2.78 7.11 -3.05
CA GLU A 76 4.12 7.59 -3.38
C GLU A 76 4.69 6.94 -4.64
N PHE A 77 5.65 7.61 -5.27
CA PHE A 77 6.47 7.02 -6.32
C PHE A 77 7.77 6.49 -5.75
N PHE A 78 8.22 5.36 -6.26
CA PHE A 78 9.50 4.74 -5.90
C PHE A 78 10.13 4.06 -7.12
N ILE A 79 11.41 3.72 -7.03
CA ILE A 79 12.20 3.23 -8.16
C ILE A 79 12.83 1.88 -7.83
N TYR A 80 12.68 0.91 -8.74
CA TYR A 80 13.54 -0.27 -8.77
C TYR A 80 14.65 -0.07 -9.79
N LEU A 81 15.89 0.11 -9.30
CA LEU A 81 17.08 0.24 -10.15
C LEU A 81 17.55 -1.09 -10.74
N GLY A 82 17.28 -2.20 -10.03
CA GLY A 82 17.56 -3.57 -10.45
C GLY A 82 16.28 -4.37 -10.74
N LYS A 83 16.43 -5.63 -11.16
CA LYS A 83 15.28 -6.53 -11.25
C LYS A 83 14.77 -6.84 -9.84
N PRO A 84 13.47 -6.72 -9.56
CA PRO A 84 12.85 -7.02 -8.26
C PRO A 84 12.79 -8.53 -7.91
N ASP A 85 13.59 -9.35 -8.56
CA ASP A 85 13.71 -10.79 -8.32
C ASP A 85 14.21 -11.12 -6.90
N SER A 86 14.87 -10.17 -6.23
CA SER A 86 15.38 -10.31 -4.86
C SER A 86 14.72 -9.38 -3.84
N GLU A 87 13.62 -8.72 -4.22
CA GLU A 87 12.90 -7.79 -3.34
C GLU A 87 12.41 -8.49 -2.08
N GLU A 88 12.42 -7.75 -0.97
CA GLU A 88 11.80 -8.13 0.30
C GLU A 88 11.07 -6.91 0.86
N LEU A 89 9.74 -6.90 0.73
CA LEU A 89 8.89 -5.82 1.20
C LEU A 89 8.24 -6.17 2.53
N GLN A 90 8.32 -5.26 3.48
CA GLN A 90 7.68 -5.38 4.78
C GLN A 90 6.83 -4.15 5.06
N PHE A 91 5.62 -4.39 5.54
CA PHE A 91 4.69 -3.35 5.96
C PHE A 91 4.26 -3.64 7.39
N ASN A 92 4.55 -2.73 8.32
CA ASN A 92 4.20 -2.89 9.73
C ASN A 92 3.21 -1.80 10.12
N PHE A 93 1.93 -2.17 10.20
CA PHE A 93 0.83 -1.27 10.50
C PHE A 93 0.55 -1.23 12.00
N TYR A 94 0.38 -0.02 12.53
CA TYR A 94 -0.01 0.20 13.91
C TYR A 94 -0.83 1.48 14.07
N LYS A 95 -1.54 1.59 15.19
CA LYS A 95 -2.35 2.77 15.50
C LYS A 95 -1.76 3.50 16.69
N GLU A 96 -1.55 4.80 16.54
CA GLU A 96 -1.04 5.65 17.61
C GLU A 96 -1.74 7.02 17.56
N ASN A 97 -2.18 7.54 18.71
CA ASN A 97 -2.87 8.83 18.81
C ASN A 97 -4.03 9.00 17.81
N GLY A 98 -4.80 7.92 17.59
CA GLY A 98 -5.95 7.90 16.67
C GLY A 98 -5.58 7.83 15.18
N ARG A 99 -4.30 7.84 14.82
CA ARG A 99 -3.80 7.77 13.43
C ARG A 99 -3.24 6.39 13.12
N ILE A 100 -3.32 6.00 11.85
CA ILE A 100 -2.74 4.74 11.37
C ILE A 100 -1.40 5.04 10.71
N PHE A 101 -0.38 4.37 11.20
CA PHE A 101 0.97 4.44 10.67
C PHE A 101 1.33 3.12 9.99
N CYS A 102 2.27 3.20 9.05
CA CYS A 102 2.91 2.03 8.48
C CYS A 102 4.41 2.27 8.38
N LYS A 103 5.19 1.39 8.99
CA LYS A 103 6.63 1.33 8.73
C LYS A 103 6.86 0.40 7.55
N ILE A 104 7.38 0.96 6.46
CA ILE A 104 7.70 0.25 5.24
C ILE A 104 9.21 -0.06 5.23
N THR A 105 9.56 -1.25 4.79
CA THR A 105 10.94 -1.64 4.55
C THR A 105 11.02 -2.36 3.22
N SER A 106 11.97 -1.95 2.38
CA SER A 106 12.28 -2.54 1.09
C SER A 106 13.77 -2.79 0.99
N LYS A 107 14.10 -3.91 0.35
CA LYS A 107 15.49 -4.27 0.08
C LYS A 107 16.05 -3.57 -1.16
N LEU A 108 15.23 -3.24 -2.15
CA LEU A 108 15.70 -2.66 -3.43
C LEU A 108 15.24 -1.23 -3.69
N SER A 109 14.34 -0.66 -2.88
CA SER A 109 13.95 0.75 -2.97
C SER A 109 14.18 1.49 -1.66
N ASN A 110 15.11 2.44 -1.68
CA ASN A 110 15.45 3.23 -0.50
C ASN A 110 14.34 4.23 -0.15
N GLU A 111 13.57 4.69 -1.13
CA GLU A 111 12.47 5.64 -0.98
C GLU A 111 11.36 5.09 -0.07
N LEU A 112 11.17 3.77 -0.10
CA LEU A 112 10.20 3.04 0.70
C LEU A 112 10.68 2.79 2.14
N ASN A 113 11.97 2.96 2.47
CA ASN A 113 12.50 2.67 3.81
C ASN A 113 12.18 3.80 4.80
N LYS A 114 10.92 3.90 5.23
CA LYS A 114 10.43 4.97 6.09
C LYS A 114 9.17 4.59 6.85
N GLU A 115 8.79 5.47 7.75
CA GLU A 115 7.49 5.44 8.40
C GLU A 115 6.56 6.46 7.75
N ILE A 116 5.33 6.03 7.49
CA ILE A 116 4.29 6.85 6.87
C ILE A 116 3.08 6.92 7.78
N VAL A 117 2.26 7.94 7.58
CA VAL A 117 0.93 8.05 8.16
C VAL A 117 -0.09 8.02 7.03
N LEU A 118 -1.16 7.23 7.19
CA LEU A 118 -2.27 7.28 6.25
C LEU A 118 -3.13 8.51 6.57
N ASN A 119 -3.36 9.34 5.56
CA ASN A 119 -4.10 10.58 5.71
C ASN A 119 -5.48 10.46 5.08
N PRO A 120 -6.48 11.20 5.59
CA PRO A 120 -7.75 11.31 4.91
C PRO A 120 -7.55 11.85 3.49
N PHE A 121 -8.43 11.48 2.56
CA PHE A 121 -8.54 12.17 1.28
C PHE A 121 -8.64 13.68 1.48
N SER A 122 -8.07 14.46 0.56
CA SER A 122 -8.31 15.90 0.51
C SER A 122 -9.81 16.15 0.31
N ASP A 123 -10.30 17.29 0.76
CA ASP A 123 -11.72 17.62 0.62
C ASP A 123 -12.13 17.67 -0.86
N GLU A 124 -11.24 18.12 -1.75
CA GLU A 124 -11.39 18.06 -3.21
C GLU A 124 -11.63 16.62 -3.72
N MET A 125 -10.89 15.63 -3.22
CA MET A 125 -11.06 14.23 -3.62
C MET A 125 -12.37 13.66 -3.07
N LYS A 126 -12.77 14.04 -1.86
CA LYS A 126 -14.07 13.65 -1.29
C LYS A 126 -15.22 14.20 -2.12
N GLU A 127 -15.15 15.47 -2.51
CA GLU A 127 -16.14 16.11 -3.37
C GLU A 127 -16.25 15.39 -4.72
N LEU A 128 -15.12 15.08 -5.36
CA LEU A 128 -15.09 14.31 -6.60
C LEU A 128 -15.74 12.93 -6.45
N PHE A 129 -15.47 12.20 -5.36
CA PHE A 129 -16.11 10.90 -5.11
C PHE A 129 -17.63 11.03 -4.96
N GLU A 130 -18.10 12.06 -4.26
CA GLU A 130 -19.54 12.30 -4.10
C GLU A 130 -20.22 12.69 -5.41
N GLU A 131 -19.53 13.41 -6.30
CA GLU A 131 -20.01 13.68 -7.66
C GLU A 131 -20.11 12.39 -8.49
N LEU A 132 -19.08 11.55 -8.47
CA LEU A 132 -19.06 10.28 -9.21
C LEU A 132 -20.13 9.30 -8.73
N LYS A 133 -20.45 9.27 -7.43
CA LYS A 133 -21.56 8.46 -6.89
C LYS A 133 -22.91 8.90 -7.45
N LYS A 134 -23.14 10.21 -7.57
CA LYS A 134 -24.39 10.78 -8.12
C LYS A 134 -24.55 10.51 -9.61
N MET A 135 -23.46 10.39 -10.36
CA MET A 135 -23.48 10.09 -11.80
C MET A 135 -23.81 8.63 -12.12
N ASN A 136 -23.61 7.71 -11.17
CA ASN A 136 -23.81 6.27 -11.34
C ASN A 136 -25.10 5.76 -10.65
N GLN A 137 -25.98 6.67 -10.22
CA GLN A 137 -27.35 6.40 -9.75
C GLN A 137 -28.36 6.82 -10.82
#